data_AF-A0AAD9N056-F1
#
_entry.id   AF-A0AAD9N056-F1
#
_cell.length_a   1.000
_cell.length_b   1.000
_cell.length_c   1.000
_cell.angle_alpha   90.00
_cell.angle_beta   90.00
_cell.angle_gamma   90.00
#
_symmetry.space_group_name_H-M   'P 1'
#
loop_
_entity.id
_entity.type
_entity.pdbx_description
1 polymer ?
#
loop_
_entity_poly.entity_id
_entity_poly.type
_entity_poly.pdbx_seq_one_letter_code
_entity_poly.pdbx_strand_id
1 'polypeptide(L)'
;MASAAPCADLGGITICEICLEQFQDRDPRFLTCHHAFCGTCIQGLLEAAEKISDTGTNVISCPVCSTLTECAITMCSDCKGKHDIHYPNHPQMAVDGCSLHHITCQKHDQHIKVFCMACQKGVCLVCKLGDHYHHKVCDFTFENGNVKNDVIDILNQRGKLADDHLKRLDNTKERFNREMESVKLMLKDHYTKINKQLQEQYSSLNLKLQQRQDEGNAELQMSKVFIEKSKDYIIDLRNTAVSRINAVQKIPNTRINNEELLADIKVKIPSVEDVPQPKSRLIGPYVWIRPIRVRFGVKAMWWSDCGVRGDLWVRW
;
A
#
# COMPACT_ATOMS: atom_id res chain seq x y z
N MET A 1 28.22 16.64 -63.39
CA MET A 1 26.95 17.02 -62.73
C MET A 1 26.76 16.07 -61.56
N ALA A 2 27.09 16.51 -60.34
CA ALA A 2 26.93 15.70 -59.14
C ALA A 2 25.52 15.94 -58.59
N SER A 3 24.69 14.90 -58.55
CA SER A 3 23.35 14.95 -57.97
C SER A 3 23.45 15.11 -56.46
N ALA A 4 22.75 16.10 -55.90
CA ALA A 4 22.59 16.27 -54.46
C ALA A 4 21.96 15.00 -53.85
N ALA A 5 22.58 14.47 -52.80
CA ALA A 5 21.99 13.38 -52.01
C ALA A 5 20.69 13.87 -51.35
N PRO A 6 19.64 13.03 -51.22
CA PRO A 6 18.43 13.41 -50.53
C PRO A 6 18.73 13.59 -49.04
N CYS A 7 18.43 14.77 -48.48
CA CYS A 7 18.51 15.01 -47.05
C CYS A 7 17.59 14.02 -46.32
N ALA A 8 18.15 13.30 -45.34
CA ALA A 8 17.43 12.33 -44.54
C ALA A 8 16.26 12.98 -43.81
N ASP A 9 15.13 12.28 -43.76
CA ASP A 9 13.89 12.68 -43.11
C ASP A 9 14.13 12.95 -41.61
N LEU A 10 14.14 14.23 -41.23
CA LEU A 10 14.19 14.72 -39.85
C LEU A 10 12.77 14.65 -39.26
N GLY A 11 12.22 13.44 -39.14
CA GLY A 11 10.81 13.15 -38.86
C GLY A 11 10.24 13.56 -37.49
N GLY A 12 10.73 14.63 -36.86
CA GLY A 12 10.20 15.11 -35.58
C GLY A 12 10.47 16.57 -35.20
N ILE A 13 11.27 17.34 -35.97
CA ILE A 13 11.60 18.75 -35.65
C ILE A 13 11.17 19.68 -36.79
N THR A 14 10.17 19.30 -37.57
CA THR A 14 9.72 20.05 -38.75
C THR A 14 8.35 20.69 -38.55
N ILE A 15 7.65 20.39 -37.46
CA ILE A 15 6.31 20.91 -37.14
C ILE A 15 6.25 21.50 -35.74
N CYS A 16 5.42 22.52 -35.56
CA CYS A 16 5.12 23.10 -34.25
C CYS A 16 4.09 22.25 -33.51
N GLU A 17 4.38 21.76 -32.31
CA GLU A 17 3.40 20.95 -31.54
C GLU A 17 2.20 21.75 -30.98
N ILE A 18 2.19 23.08 -31.12
CA ILE A 18 1.07 23.93 -30.68
C ILE A 18 0.08 24.17 -31.82
N CYS A 19 0.56 24.63 -32.99
CA CYS A 19 -0.32 24.90 -34.15
C CYS A 19 -0.35 23.76 -35.18
N LEU A 20 0.51 22.75 -35.02
CA LEU A 20 0.67 21.60 -35.92
C LEU A 20 1.10 21.96 -37.35
N GLU A 21 1.57 23.18 -37.56
CA GLU A 21 2.04 23.66 -38.86
C GLU A 21 3.55 23.47 -39.03
N GLN A 22 3.99 23.37 -40.29
CA GLN A 22 5.40 23.21 -40.63
C GLN A 22 6.22 24.47 -40.31
N PHE A 23 7.46 24.29 -39.86
CA PHE A 23 8.35 25.39 -39.51
C PHE A 23 8.92 26.16 -40.70
N GLN A 24 8.81 25.62 -41.92
CA GLN A 24 9.39 26.19 -43.14
C GLN A 24 9.06 27.68 -43.32
N ASP A 25 7.87 28.10 -42.90
CA ASP A 25 7.39 29.48 -43.03
C ASP A 25 7.08 30.18 -41.69
N ARG A 26 7.53 29.62 -40.54
CA ARG A 26 7.00 30.02 -39.21
C ARG A 26 8.01 30.33 -38.12
N ASP A 27 9.27 30.61 -38.47
CA ASP A 27 10.35 31.01 -37.53
C ASP A 27 10.43 30.08 -36.29
N PRO A 28 10.99 28.86 -36.44
CA PRO A 28 11.11 27.91 -35.33
C PRO A 28 11.99 28.48 -34.21
N ARG A 29 11.56 28.32 -32.95
CA ARG A 29 12.37 28.62 -31.77
C ARG A 29 12.36 27.44 -30.80
N PHE A 30 13.45 27.29 -30.06
CA PHE A 30 13.65 26.20 -29.11
C PHE A 30 13.55 26.72 -27.67
N LEU A 31 12.91 25.95 -26.80
CA LEU A 31 12.98 26.15 -25.35
C LEU A 31 14.26 25.50 -24.79
N THR A 32 14.60 25.79 -23.54
CA THR A 32 15.76 25.14 -22.85
C THR A 32 15.61 23.63 -22.70
N CYS A 33 14.37 23.12 -22.75
CA CYS A 33 14.08 21.69 -22.78
C CYS A 33 14.25 21.07 -24.18
N HIS A 34 14.74 21.82 -25.17
CA HIS A 34 14.98 21.42 -26.57
C HIS A 34 13.73 21.10 -27.40
N HIS A 35 12.52 21.35 -26.89
CA HIS A 35 11.30 21.33 -27.69
C HIS A 35 11.19 22.59 -28.56
N ALA A 36 10.70 22.43 -29.78
CA ALA A 36 10.60 23.49 -30.78
C ALA A 36 9.15 23.93 -31.01
N PHE A 37 8.93 25.23 -31.14
CA PHE A 37 7.63 25.80 -31.47
C PHE A 37 7.81 27.03 -32.39
N CYS A 38 6.76 27.44 -33.11
CA CYS A 38 6.87 28.61 -33.97
C CYS A 38 6.87 29.90 -33.13
N GLY A 39 7.45 30.95 -33.69
CA GLY A 39 7.58 32.23 -32.98
C GLY A 39 6.24 32.81 -32.53
N THR A 40 5.18 32.65 -33.33
CA THR A 40 3.83 33.11 -32.98
C THR A 40 3.25 32.36 -31.78
N CYS A 41 3.42 31.03 -31.74
CA CYS A 41 2.95 30.24 -30.60
C CYS A 41 3.73 30.52 -29.32
N ILE A 42 5.06 30.74 -29.40
CA ILE A 42 5.85 31.13 -28.23
C ILE A 42 5.46 32.51 -27.72
N GLN A 43 5.21 33.46 -28.62
CA GLN A 43 4.71 34.79 -28.25
C GLN A 43 3.34 34.69 -27.53
N GLY A 44 2.43 33.87 -28.05
CA GLY A 44 1.14 33.62 -27.38
C GLY A 44 1.28 33.00 -25.99
N LEU A 45 2.24 32.08 -25.78
CA LEU A 45 2.53 31.53 -24.45
C LEU A 45 3.03 32.60 -23.47
N LEU A 46 3.80 33.57 -23.96
CA LEU A 46 4.33 34.67 -23.14
C LEU A 46 3.26 35.66 -22.74
N GLU A 47 2.42 36.07 -23.68
CA GLU A 47 1.28 36.95 -23.40
C GLU A 47 0.30 36.30 -22.42
N ALA A 48 0.13 34.97 -22.49
CA ALA A 48 -0.65 34.22 -21.52
C ALA A 48 0.01 34.20 -20.12
N ALA A 49 1.33 34.03 -20.05
CA ALA A 49 2.07 34.02 -18.80
C ALA A 49 2.11 35.41 -18.11
N GLU A 50 2.21 36.49 -18.89
CA GLU A 50 2.18 37.88 -18.39
C GLU A 50 0.83 38.23 -17.74
N LYS A 51 -0.29 37.73 -18.29
CA LYS A 51 -1.62 37.95 -17.70
C LYS A 51 -1.83 37.26 -16.35
N ILE A 52 -1.01 36.27 -16.02
CA ILE A 52 -1.15 35.44 -14.83
C ILE A 52 -0.17 35.87 -13.72
N SER A 53 0.92 36.56 -14.05
CA SER A 53 1.98 36.91 -13.10
C SER A 53 2.02 38.41 -12.76
N ASP A 54 1.57 38.76 -11.55
CA ASP A 54 1.72 40.11 -10.97
C ASP A 54 3.18 40.51 -10.69
N THR A 55 4.14 39.58 -10.91
CA THR A 55 5.55 39.70 -10.52
C THR A 55 6.51 40.01 -11.67
N GLY A 56 6.02 40.20 -12.91
CA GLY A 56 6.87 40.62 -14.04
C GLY A 56 7.95 39.60 -14.46
N THR A 57 7.80 38.34 -14.07
CA THR A 57 8.72 37.26 -14.40
C THR A 57 8.21 36.50 -15.62
N ASN A 58 8.85 36.74 -16.79
CA ASN A 58 8.49 36.11 -18.06
C ASN A 58 8.95 34.64 -18.12
N VAL A 59 8.34 33.77 -17.31
CA VAL A 59 8.60 32.33 -17.27
C VAL A 59 7.48 31.61 -18.01
N ILE A 60 7.84 30.78 -18.99
CA ILE A 60 6.90 29.95 -19.74
C ILE A 60 7.06 28.48 -19.36
N SER A 61 5.96 27.75 -19.29
CA SER A 61 5.96 26.30 -19.15
C SER A 61 5.87 25.66 -20.53
N CYS A 62 6.77 24.71 -20.82
CA CYS A 62 6.74 23.95 -22.06
C CYS A 62 5.46 23.11 -22.16
N PRO A 63 4.65 23.24 -23.23
CA PRO A 63 3.42 22.43 -23.38
C PRO A 63 3.64 20.92 -23.42
N VAL A 64 4.85 20.48 -23.75
CA VAL A 64 5.18 19.05 -23.96
C VAL A 64 5.66 18.37 -22.69
N CYS A 65 6.56 19.02 -21.95
CA CYS A 65 7.22 18.44 -20.77
C CYS A 65 7.05 19.26 -19.49
N SER A 66 6.30 20.36 -19.55
CA SER A 66 6.04 21.29 -18.44
C SER A 66 7.29 21.96 -17.83
N THR A 67 8.47 21.76 -18.41
CA THR A 67 9.71 22.43 -17.98
C THR A 67 9.54 23.94 -18.07
N LEU A 68 9.93 24.63 -17.01
CA LEU A 68 9.91 26.09 -16.93
C LEU A 68 11.14 26.67 -17.63
N THR A 69 10.92 27.64 -18.49
CA THR A 69 11.96 28.35 -19.22
C THR A 69 11.77 29.85 -19.07
N GLU A 70 12.83 30.56 -18.70
CA GLU A 70 12.84 32.03 -18.65
C GLU A 70 12.99 32.63 -20.06
N CYS A 71 12.23 33.69 -20.39
CA CYS A 71 12.28 34.41 -21.70
C CYS A 71 13.69 34.86 -22.08
N ALA A 72 14.59 35.05 -21.11
CA ALA A 72 15.97 35.44 -21.39
C ALA A 72 16.70 34.43 -22.30
N ILE A 73 16.30 33.16 -22.25
CA ILE A 73 16.87 32.09 -23.07
C ILE A 73 16.00 31.81 -24.30
N THR A 74 14.69 31.99 -24.17
CA THR A 74 13.72 31.79 -25.25
C THR A 74 13.48 33.07 -26.02
N MET A 75 14.03 33.14 -27.23
CA MET A 75 13.99 34.25 -28.21
C MET A 75 12.59 34.86 -28.48
N CYS A 76 11.92 35.42 -27.48
CA CYS A 76 10.68 36.18 -27.61
C CYS A 76 10.93 37.49 -28.36
N SER A 77 9.91 38.16 -28.88
CA SER A 77 10.13 39.35 -29.74
C SER A 77 11.04 40.41 -29.07
N ASP A 78 10.85 40.63 -27.77
CA ASP A 78 11.66 41.57 -26.98
C ASP A 78 13.05 41.03 -26.62
N CYS A 79 13.17 39.76 -26.21
CA CYS A 79 14.48 39.16 -25.94
C CYS A 79 15.28 38.93 -27.22
N LYS A 80 14.63 38.72 -28.37
CA LYS A 80 15.25 38.69 -29.69
C LYS A 80 15.86 40.05 -29.99
N GLY A 81 15.13 41.16 -29.79
CA GLY A 81 15.70 42.50 -29.95
C GLY A 81 16.93 42.74 -29.06
N LYS A 82 16.87 42.33 -27.79
CA LYS A 82 18.01 42.44 -26.87
C LYS A 82 19.17 41.50 -27.23
N HIS A 83 18.87 40.28 -27.63
CA HIS A 83 19.85 39.31 -28.13
C HIS A 83 20.53 39.82 -29.39
N ASP A 84 19.78 40.35 -30.35
CA ASP A 84 20.29 40.91 -31.59
C ASP A 84 21.12 42.18 -31.33
N ILE A 85 20.80 42.99 -30.32
CA ILE A 85 21.69 44.10 -29.91
C ILE A 85 23.02 43.56 -29.35
N HIS A 86 22.97 42.49 -28.54
CA HIS A 86 24.14 41.93 -27.88
C HIS A 86 24.99 41.01 -28.78
N TYR A 87 24.35 40.43 -29.80
CA TYR A 87 24.92 39.58 -30.84
C TYR A 87 24.48 40.10 -32.23
N PRO A 88 24.92 41.31 -32.64
CA PRO A 88 24.40 42.07 -33.80
C PRO A 88 24.69 41.48 -35.17
N ASN A 89 25.05 40.21 -35.21
CA ASN A 89 25.74 39.55 -36.30
C ASN A 89 25.71 38.03 -36.09
N HIS A 90 24.67 37.46 -35.48
CA HIS A 90 24.45 36.01 -35.50
C HIS A 90 23.44 35.68 -36.63
N PRO A 91 23.75 34.75 -37.56
CA PRO A 91 22.77 34.35 -38.58
C PRO A 91 21.64 33.56 -37.92
N GLN A 92 20.39 34.00 -38.10
CA GLN A 92 19.21 33.19 -37.77
C GLN A 92 19.11 32.04 -38.78
N MET A 93 19.06 30.81 -38.30
CA MET A 93 18.99 29.62 -39.15
C MET A 93 17.54 29.25 -39.43
N ALA A 94 17.17 29.09 -40.70
CA ALA A 94 15.99 28.32 -41.04
C ALA A 94 16.29 26.84 -40.81
N VAL A 95 15.37 26.11 -40.17
CA VAL A 95 15.48 24.66 -39.96
C VAL A 95 14.89 23.96 -41.17
N ASP A 96 15.57 24.09 -42.30
CA ASP A 96 15.41 23.24 -43.46
C ASP A 96 16.61 22.28 -43.50
N GLY A 97 16.33 20.99 -43.71
CA GLY A 97 17.28 19.89 -43.49
C GLY A 97 18.54 19.89 -44.38
N CYS A 98 18.83 20.96 -45.13
CA CYS A 98 19.92 21.04 -46.11
C CYS A 98 20.76 22.35 -46.01
N SER A 99 20.77 23.05 -44.87
CA SER A 99 21.08 24.50 -44.87
C SER A 99 22.48 24.96 -44.50
N LEU A 100 23.46 24.09 -44.25
CA LEU A 100 24.83 24.55 -44.01
C LEU A 100 25.47 25.21 -45.26
N HIS A 101 25.02 24.85 -46.46
CA HIS A 101 25.52 25.41 -47.71
C HIS A 101 24.91 26.77 -48.09
N HIS A 102 23.96 27.32 -47.33
CA HIS A 102 23.35 28.63 -47.59
C HIS A 102 23.76 29.72 -46.59
N ILE A 103 24.54 29.39 -45.57
CA ILE A 103 24.96 30.37 -44.55
C ILE A 103 26.21 31.10 -45.03
N THR A 104 26.06 32.38 -45.38
CA THR A 104 27.17 33.25 -45.80
C THR A 104 27.72 34.07 -44.64
N CYS A 105 28.99 34.45 -44.74
CA CYS A 105 29.64 35.32 -43.78
C CYS A 105 29.15 36.77 -43.96
N GLN A 106 28.92 37.48 -42.87
CA GLN A 106 28.43 38.87 -42.93
C GLN A 106 29.44 39.85 -43.52
N LYS A 107 30.74 39.56 -43.40
CA LYS A 107 31.80 40.41 -43.95
C LYS A 107 32.17 40.05 -45.37
N HIS A 108 31.95 38.80 -45.74
CA HIS A 108 32.40 38.25 -47.01
C HIS A 108 31.28 37.39 -47.55
N ASP A 109 30.82 37.66 -48.78
CA ASP A 109 29.77 36.89 -49.44
C ASP A 109 30.28 35.47 -49.83
N GLN A 110 30.58 34.69 -48.80
CA GLN A 110 31.27 33.41 -48.82
C GLN A 110 30.70 32.53 -47.71
N HIS A 111 30.50 31.26 -48.00
CA HIS A 111 29.93 30.34 -47.03
C HIS A 111 30.81 30.20 -45.77
N ILE A 112 30.13 30.11 -44.63
CA ILE A 112 30.74 29.78 -43.36
C ILE A 112 31.25 28.34 -43.45
N LYS A 113 32.55 28.13 -43.19
CA LYS A 113 33.21 26.82 -43.32
C LYS A 113 33.92 26.37 -42.04
N VAL A 114 34.27 27.30 -41.15
CA VAL A 114 34.99 26.97 -39.92
C VAL A 114 34.40 27.67 -38.71
N PHE A 115 34.37 27.01 -37.56
CA PHE A 115 33.98 27.58 -36.28
C PHE A 115 35.21 28.10 -35.55
N CYS A 116 35.21 29.38 -35.19
CA CYS A 116 36.27 29.99 -34.41
C CYS A 116 36.05 29.78 -32.91
N MET A 117 36.89 28.97 -32.27
CA MET A 117 36.74 28.62 -30.84
C MET A 117 36.91 29.82 -29.91
N ALA A 118 37.85 30.72 -30.22
CA ALA A 118 38.12 31.90 -29.40
C ALA A 118 36.98 32.94 -29.44
N CYS A 119 36.27 33.02 -30.56
CA CYS A 119 35.21 34.00 -30.79
C CYS A 119 33.80 33.39 -30.74
N GLN A 120 33.71 32.07 -30.52
CA GLN A 120 32.48 31.29 -30.44
C GLN A 120 31.49 31.56 -31.59
N LYS A 121 31.99 31.66 -32.83
CA LYS A 121 31.15 31.92 -34.02
C LYS A 121 31.66 31.23 -35.28
N GLY A 122 30.75 30.91 -36.19
CA GLY A 122 31.06 30.45 -37.53
C GLY A 122 31.65 31.57 -38.39
N VAL A 123 32.71 31.28 -39.14
CA VAL A 123 33.38 32.22 -40.03
C VAL A 123 33.71 31.57 -41.39
N CYS A 124 33.78 32.38 -42.45
CA CYS A 124 34.26 31.91 -43.76
C CYS A 124 35.80 31.80 -43.77
N LEU A 125 36.35 31.18 -44.81
CA LEU A 125 37.80 31.03 -44.96
C LEU A 125 38.53 32.37 -45.11
N VAL A 126 37.88 33.39 -45.67
CA VAL A 126 38.46 34.75 -45.78
C VAL A 126 38.61 35.38 -44.39
N CYS A 127 37.58 35.27 -43.54
CA CYS A 127 37.67 35.66 -42.13
C CYS A 127 38.74 34.86 -41.39
N LYS A 128 38.92 33.57 -41.69
CA LYS A 128 40.00 32.77 -41.11
C LYS A 128 41.38 33.31 -41.49
N LEU A 129 41.58 33.74 -42.73
CA LEU A 129 42.87 34.28 -43.18
C LEU A 129 43.12 35.73 -42.70
N GLY A 130 42.07 36.48 -42.37
CA GLY A 130 42.18 37.84 -41.83
C GLY A 130 41.99 37.88 -40.31
N ASP A 131 40.86 38.44 -39.85
CA ASP A 131 40.56 38.73 -38.44
C ASP A 131 40.71 37.52 -37.48
N HIS A 132 40.60 36.30 -37.99
CA HIS A 132 40.70 35.07 -37.20
C HIS A 132 41.96 34.25 -37.52
N TYR A 133 42.99 34.86 -38.11
CA TYR A 133 44.25 34.21 -38.49
C TYR A 133 44.90 33.49 -37.30
N HIS A 134 45.01 34.17 -36.16
CA HIS A 134 45.61 33.62 -34.93
C HIS A 134 44.64 32.82 -34.05
N HIS A 135 43.35 32.79 -34.37
CA HIS A 135 42.39 32.06 -33.55
C HIS A 135 42.36 30.57 -33.92
N LYS A 136 42.25 29.72 -32.90
CA LYS A 136 41.99 28.30 -33.10
C LYS A 136 40.61 28.13 -33.72
N VAL A 137 40.55 27.43 -34.85
CA VAL A 137 39.31 27.13 -35.56
C VAL A 137 39.14 25.63 -35.75
N CYS A 138 37.89 25.19 -35.82
CA CYS A 138 37.50 23.83 -36.16
C CYS A 138 36.70 23.88 -37.47
N ASP A 139 36.95 22.98 -38.40
CA ASP A 139 36.16 22.90 -39.63
C ASP A 139 34.78 22.31 -39.32
N PHE A 140 33.71 22.87 -39.90
CA PHE A 140 32.37 22.26 -39.79
C PHE A 140 32.28 20.93 -40.57
N THR A 141 33.14 20.75 -41.57
CA THR A 141 33.27 19.53 -42.37
C THR A 141 34.19 18.50 -41.75
N PHE A 142 34.99 18.87 -40.73
CA PHE A 142 35.62 17.89 -39.87
C PHE A 142 34.51 17.33 -38.99
N GLU A 143 33.87 16.27 -39.49
CA GLU A 143 33.06 15.37 -38.69
C GLU A 143 33.86 15.08 -37.43
N ASN A 144 33.54 15.75 -36.34
CA ASN A 144 34.12 15.47 -35.04
C ASN A 144 33.43 14.19 -34.54
N GLY A 145 33.55 13.10 -35.31
CA GLY A 145 32.88 11.83 -35.11
C GLY A 145 33.10 11.32 -33.70
N ASN A 146 34.26 11.65 -33.11
CA ASN A 146 34.57 11.39 -31.70
C ASN A 146 33.54 12.03 -30.77
N VAL A 147 33.25 13.33 -30.87
CA VAL A 147 32.28 14.00 -29.98
C VAL A 147 30.86 13.49 -30.21
N LYS A 148 30.46 13.24 -31.47
CA LYS A 148 29.14 12.66 -31.77
C LYS A 148 29.00 11.28 -31.13
N ASN A 149 30.00 10.43 -31.28
CA ASN A 149 30.01 9.09 -30.71
C ASN A 149 30.09 9.13 -29.18
N ASP A 150 30.91 10.02 -28.59
CA ASP A 150 31.01 10.20 -27.13
C ASP A 150 29.66 10.60 -26.53
N VAL A 151 28.92 11.52 -27.16
CA VAL A 151 27.58 11.93 -26.71
C VAL A 151 26.60 10.76 -26.81
N ILE A 152 26.60 10.02 -27.93
CA ILE A 152 25.74 8.83 -28.11
C ILE A 152 26.08 7.78 -27.04
N ASP A 153 27.35 7.55 -26.75
CA ASP A 153 27.80 6.58 -25.75
C ASP A 153 27.37 6.98 -24.33
N ILE A 154 27.52 8.25 -23.96
CA ILE A 154 27.05 8.76 -22.67
C ILE A 154 25.54 8.59 -22.53
N LEU A 155 24.78 8.95 -23.58
CA LEU A 155 23.31 8.83 -23.58
C LEU A 155 22.88 7.36 -23.48
N ASN A 156 23.53 6.46 -24.22
CA ASN A 156 23.27 5.02 -24.18
C ASN A 156 23.61 4.43 -22.81
N GLN A 157 24.73 4.83 -22.20
CA GLN A 157 25.10 4.39 -20.86
C GLN A 157 24.07 4.84 -19.81
N ARG A 158 23.61 6.10 -19.90
CA ARG A 158 22.56 6.62 -19.02
C ARG A 158 21.22 5.92 -19.24
N GLY A 159 20.85 5.64 -20.49
CA GLY A 159 19.65 4.88 -20.84
C GLY A 159 19.68 3.47 -20.21
N LYS A 160 20.78 2.74 -20.39
CA LYS A 160 20.97 1.41 -19.78
C LYS A 160 20.87 1.45 -18.25
N LEU A 161 21.49 2.46 -17.62
CA LEU A 161 21.43 2.63 -16.17
C LEU A 161 19.98 2.88 -15.72
N ALA A 162 19.22 3.71 -16.42
CA ALA A 162 17.81 3.95 -16.14
C ALA A 162 16.98 2.67 -16.28
N ASP A 163 17.19 1.89 -17.34
CA ASP A 163 16.52 0.59 -17.54
C ASP A 163 16.81 -0.39 -16.40
N ASP A 164 18.07 -0.45 -15.94
CA ASP A 164 18.46 -1.30 -14.82
C ASP A 164 17.84 -0.83 -13.50
N HIS A 165 17.71 0.47 -13.28
CA HIS A 165 16.98 1.02 -12.14
C HIS A 165 15.49 0.67 -12.19
N LEU A 166 14.84 0.78 -13.36
CA LEU A 166 13.44 0.39 -13.54
C LEU A 166 13.24 -1.10 -13.22
N LYS A 167 14.08 -1.99 -13.76
CA LYS A 167 14.04 -3.43 -13.44
C LYS A 167 14.20 -3.70 -11.94
N ARG A 168 15.08 -2.97 -11.25
CA ARG A 168 15.25 -3.11 -9.78
C ARG A 168 14.01 -2.67 -9.00
N LEU A 169 13.34 -1.61 -9.45
CA LEU A 169 12.09 -1.15 -8.86
C LEU A 169 10.98 -2.20 -9.07
N ASP A 170 10.85 -2.75 -10.27
CA ASP A 170 9.86 -3.80 -10.56
C ASP A 170 10.11 -5.06 -9.72
N ASN A 171 11.35 -5.53 -9.66
CA ASN A 171 11.72 -6.67 -8.81
C ASN A 171 11.42 -6.42 -7.32
N THR A 172 11.61 -5.18 -6.86
CA THR A 172 11.31 -4.78 -5.47
C THR A 172 9.80 -4.76 -5.22
N LYS A 173 9.01 -4.23 -6.15
CA LYS A 173 7.54 -4.27 -6.11
C LYS A 173 7.02 -5.71 -6.06
N GLU A 174 7.56 -6.59 -6.89
CA GLU A 174 7.19 -8.02 -6.87
C GLU A 174 7.57 -8.70 -5.55
N ARG A 175 8.73 -8.37 -4.96
CA ARG A 175 9.11 -8.87 -3.64
C ARG A 175 8.13 -8.42 -2.56
N PHE A 176 7.81 -7.13 -2.51
CA PHE A 176 6.81 -6.60 -1.58
C PHE A 176 5.45 -7.28 -1.73
N ASN A 177 4.99 -7.50 -2.96
CA ASN A 177 3.73 -8.20 -3.21
C ASN A 177 3.74 -9.64 -2.70
N ARG A 178 4.84 -10.38 -2.91
CA ARG A 178 5.00 -11.74 -2.38
C ARG A 178 5.03 -11.78 -0.85
N GLU A 179 5.74 -10.85 -0.23
CA GLU A 179 5.78 -10.72 1.23
C GLU A 179 4.40 -10.40 1.80
N MET A 180 3.67 -9.48 1.18
CA MET A 180 2.30 -9.13 1.58
C MET A 180 1.35 -10.33 1.49
N GLU A 181 1.40 -11.10 0.40
CA GLU A 181 0.59 -12.32 0.27
C GLU A 181 0.99 -13.40 1.28
N SER A 182 2.28 -13.55 1.57
CA SER A 182 2.76 -14.46 2.62
C SER A 182 2.19 -14.08 4.00
N VAL A 183 2.23 -12.79 4.35
CA VAL A 183 1.65 -12.29 5.61
C VAL A 183 0.14 -12.51 5.67
N LYS A 184 -0.59 -12.27 4.58
CA LYS A 184 -2.03 -12.56 4.51
C LYS A 184 -2.33 -14.04 4.73
N LEU A 185 -1.56 -14.94 4.12
CA LEU A 185 -1.71 -16.38 4.30
C LEU A 185 -1.42 -16.82 5.74
N MET A 186 -0.35 -16.29 6.35
CA MET A 186 -0.04 -16.55 7.76
C MET A 186 -1.16 -16.06 8.67
N LEU A 187 -1.69 -14.86 8.45
CA LEU A 187 -2.81 -14.32 9.23
C LEU A 187 -4.04 -15.22 9.14
N LYS A 188 -4.36 -15.71 7.94
CA LYS A 188 -5.48 -16.63 7.71
C LYS A 188 -5.28 -17.96 8.44
N ASP A 189 -4.08 -18.53 8.40
CA ASP A 189 -3.74 -19.76 9.12
C ASP A 189 -3.80 -19.59 10.64
N HIS A 190 -3.32 -18.47 11.18
CA HIS A 190 -3.46 -18.14 12.60
C HIS A 190 -4.93 -18.00 13.01
N TYR A 191 -5.74 -17.31 12.20
CA TYR A 191 -7.17 -17.15 12.44
C TYR A 191 -7.91 -18.49 12.50
N THR A 192 -7.65 -19.40 11.55
CA THR A 192 -8.30 -20.72 11.53
C THR A 192 -7.86 -21.59 12.71
N LYS A 193 -6.57 -21.57 13.08
CA LYS A 193 -6.05 -22.30 14.25
C LYS A 193 -6.71 -21.84 15.55
N ILE A 194 -6.78 -20.53 15.78
CA ILE A 194 -7.40 -19.97 16.99
C ILE A 194 -8.87 -20.34 17.06
N ASN A 195 -9.61 -20.19 15.96
CA ASN A 195 -11.04 -20.52 15.93
C ASN A 195 -11.29 -22.01 16.18
N LYS A 196 -10.46 -22.89 15.59
CA LYS A 196 -10.54 -24.34 15.84
C LYS A 196 -10.33 -24.66 17.33
N GLN A 197 -9.28 -24.10 17.93
CA GLN A 197 -9.02 -24.28 19.37
C GLN A 197 -10.17 -23.76 20.23
N LEU A 198 -10.74 -22.60 19.90
CA LEU A 198 -11.87 -22.04 20.64
C LEU A 198 -13.11 -22.95 20.53
N GLN A 199 -13.39 -23.49 19.34
CA GLN A 199 -14.50 -24.42 19.12
C GLN A 199 -14.32 -25.73 19.90
N GLU A 200 -13.11 -26.29 19.91
CA GLU A 200 -12.78 -27.50 20.68
C GLU A 200 -12.92 -27.28 22.19
N GLN A 201 -12.48 -26.12 22.70
CA GLN A 201 -12.65 -25.77 24.11
C GLN A 201 -14.14 -25.61 24.47
N TYR A 202 -14.92 -24.95 23.61
CA TYR A 202 -16.35 -24.75 23.80
C TYR A 202 -17.11 -26.09 23.82
N SER A 203 -16.85 -26.99 22.87
CA SER A 203 -17.50 -28.30 22.82
C SER A 203 -17.11 -29.18 24.01
N SER A 204 -15.84 -29.19 24.41
CA SER A 204 -15.39 -29.91 25.62
C SER A 204 -16.07 -29.41 26.89
N LEU A 205 -16.22 -28.09 27.04
CA LEU A 205 -16.88 -27.50 28.20
C LEU A 205 -18.37 -27.81 28.23
N ASN A 206 -19.04 -27.74 27.08
CA ASN A 206 -20.46 -28.11 26.97
C ASN A 206 -20.71 -29.58 27.30
N LEU A 207 -19.84 -30.49 26.85
CA LEU A 207 -19.92 -31.91 27.22
C LEU A 207 -19.81 -32.09 28.74
N LYS A 208 -18.88 -31.39 29.40
CA LYS A 208 -18.72 -31.46 30.87
C LYS A 208 -19.92 -30.87 31.61
N LEU A 209 -20.57 -29.85 31.07
CA LEU A 209 -21.79 -29.28 31.65
C LEU A 209 -22.96 -30.25 31.51
N GLN A 210 -23.13 -30.85 30.33
CA GLN A 210 -24.17 -31.84 30.08
C GLN A 210 -23.98 -33.07 30.97
N GLN A 211 -22.77 -33.61 31.07
CA GLN A 211 -22.46 -34.73 31.97
C GLN A 211 -22.84 -34.41 33.42
N ARG A 212 -22.48 -33.23 33.94
CA ARG A 212 -22.86 -32.82 35.29
C ARG A 212 -24.36 -32.64 35.46
N GLN A 213 -25.05 -32.18 34.43
CA GLN A 213 -26.51 -32.06 34.44
C GLN A 213 -27.17 -33.45 34.48
N ASP A 214 -26.68 -34.39 33.67
CA ASP A 214 -27.19 -35.77 33.62
C ASP A 214 -26.92 -36.52 34.93
N GLU A 215 -25.72 -36.36 35.51
CA GLU A 215 -25.38 -36.88 36.83
C GLU A 215 -26.32 -36.33 37.92
N GLY A 216 -26.52 -35.01 37.96
CA GLY A 216 -27.44 -34.38 38.91
C GLY A 216 -28.89 -34.84 38.73
N ASN A 217 -29.35 -34.98 37.48
CA ASN A 217 -30.68 -35.50 37.17
C ASN A 217 -30.84 -36.97 37.59
N ALA A 218 -29.82 -37.80 37.41
CA ALA A 218 -29.81 -39.19 37.84
C ALA A 218 -29.85 -39.30 39.38
N GLU A 219 -29.06 -38.48 40.09
CA GLU A 219 -29.09 -38.42 41.57
C GLU A 219 -30.49 -38.01 42.08
N LEU A 220 -31.08 -36.97 41.50
CA LEU A 220 -32.44 -36.52 41.84
C LEU A 220 -33.49 -37.61 41.56
N GLN A 221 -33.38 -38.29 40.42
CA GLN A 221 -34.29 -39.36 40.05
C GLN A 221 -34.18 -40.54 41.02
N MET A 222 -32.97 -40.92 41.42
CA MET A 222 -32.75 -41.97 42.43
C MET A 222 -33.35 -41.58 43.78
N SER A 223 -33.14 -40.35 44.24
CA SER A 223 -33.72 -39.84 45.48
C SER A 223 -35.26 -39.81 45.43
N LYS A 224 -35.84 -39.39 44.30
CA LYS A 224 -37.30 -39.40 44.08
C LYS A 224 -37.88 -40.81 44.18
N VAL A 225 -37.28 -41.79 43.49
CA VAL A 225 -37.72 -43.19 43.54
C VAL A 225 -37.61 -43.76 44.96
N PHE A 226 -36.57 -43.39 45.70
CA PHE A 226 -36.42 -43.80 47.10
C PHE A 226 -37.54 -43.24 47.98
N ILE A 227 -37.83 -41.93 47.86
CA ILE A 227 -38.91 -41.28 48.61
C ILE A 227 -40.27 -41.89 48.28
N GLU A 228 -40.54 -42.17 47.00
CA GLU A 228 -41.79 -42.83 46.55
C GLU A 228 -41.94 -44.21 47.20
N LYS A 229 -40.89 -45.05 47.16
CA LYS A 229 -40.90 -46.37 47.81
C LYS A 229 -41.12 -46.30 49.31
N SER A 230 -40.43 -45.37 50.00
CA SER A 230 -40.59 -45.16 51.43
C SER A 230 -42.00 -44.69 51.79
N LYS A 231 -42.60 -43.81 50.97
CA LYS A 231 -43.98 -43.36 51.12
C LYS A 231 -44.97 -44.52 51.00
N ASP A 232 -44.81 -45.36 49.97
CA ASP A 232 -45.69 -46.52 49.75
C ASP A 232 -45.59 -47.51 50.91
N TYR A 233 -44.38 -47.76 51.42
CA TYR A 233 -44.16 -48.59 52.60
C TYR A 233 -44.85 -48.05 53.85
N ILE A 234 -44.78 -46.74 54.11
CA ILE A 234 -45.47 -46.10 55.24
C ILE A 234 -47.00 -46.22 55.11
N ILE A 235 -47.54 -46.09 53.89
CA ILE A 235 -48.98 -46.27 53.64
C ILE A 235 -49.39 -47.72 53.93
N ASP A 236 -48.63 -48.70 53.47
CA ASP A 236 -48.91 -50.12 53.71
C ASP A 236 -48.84 -50.48 55.22
N LEU A 237 -47.79 -50.01 55.90
CA LEU A 237 -47.62 -50.21 57.34
C LEU A 237 -48.80 -49.59 58.13
N ARG A 238 -49.24 -48.38 57.74
CA ARG A 238 -50.42 -47.73 58.33
C ARG A 238 -51.67 -48.58 58.12
N ASN A 239 -51.95 -49.01 56.89
CA ASN A 239 -53.15 -49.80 56.59
C ASN A 239 -53.16 -51.12 57.37
N THR A 240 -52.01 -51.79 57.46
CA THR A 240 -51.83 -53.01 58.26
C THR A 240 -52.05 -52.76 59.75
N ALA A 241 -51.48 -51.69 60.31
CA ALA A 241 -51.65 -51.34 61.72
C ALA A 241 -53.12 -51.01 62.05
N VAL A 242 -53.79 -50.20 61.23
CA VAL A 242 -55.22 -49.87 61.39
C VAL A 242 -56.09 -51.13 61.34
N SER A 243 -55.85 -52.02 60.38
CA SER A 243 -56.58 -53.29 60.27
C SER A 243 -56.43 -54.16 61.53
N ARG A 244 -55.20 -54.29 62.06
CA ARG A 244 -54.92 -55.03 63.30
C ARG A 244 -55.58 -54.38 64.52
N ILE A 245 -55.49 -53.06 64.67
CA ILE A 245 -56.13 -52.33 65.77
C ILE A 245 -57.65 -52.55 65.75
N ASN A 246 -58.27 -52.42 64.58
CA ASN A 246 -59.71 -52.65 64.41
C ASN A 246 -60.12 -54.09 64.75
N ALA A 247 -59.25 -55.07 64.51
CA ALA A 247 -59.50 -56.46 64.91
C ALA A 247 -59.45 -56.66 66.43
N VAL A 248 -58.46 -56.07 67.11
CA VAL A 248 -58.30 -56.17 68.58
C VAL A 248 -59.43 -55.44 69.33
N GLN A 249 -59.91 -54.31 68.81
CA GLN A 249 -61.01 -53.54 69.40
C GLN A 249 -62.36 -54.29 69.42
N LYS A 250 -62.53 -55.34 68.61
CA LYS A 250 -63.75 -56.17 68.60
C LYS A 250 -63.81 -57.20 69.73
N ILE A 251 -62.75 -57.33 70.53
CA ILE A 251 -62.66 -58.30 71.63
C ILE A 251 -63.14 -57.63 72.94
N PRO A 252 -64.11 -58.19 73.68
CA PRO A 252 -64.56 -57.62 74.96
C PRO A 252 -63.47 -57.71 76.05
N ASN A 253 -63.32 -56.66 76.86
CA ASN A 253 -62.42 -56.55 78.03
C ASN A 253 -60.90 -56.59 77.76
N THR A 254 -60.42 -56.25 76.58
CA THR A 254 -58.97 -56.09 76.31
C THR A 254 -58.45 -54.67 76.63
N ARG A 255 -57.40 -54.58 77.47
CA ARG A 255 -56.60 -53.35 77.66
C ARG A 255 -55.44 -53.36 76.67
N ILE A 256 -55.41 -52.41 75.74
CA ILE A 256 -54.28 -52.21 74.81
C ILE A 256 -53.21 -51.35 75.51
N ASN A 257 -51.98 -51.83 75.61
CA ASN A 257 -50.85 -51.04 76.11
C ASN A 257 -50.32 -50.14 74.98
N ASN A 258 -50.63 -48.85 75.04
CA ASN A 258 -50.31 -47.90 73.98
C ASN A 258 -48.80 -47.63 73.85
N GLU A 259 -48.01 -47.73 74.93
CA GLU A 259 -46.59 -47.38 74.89
C GLU A 259 -45.74 -48.39 74.10
N GLU A 260 -45.97 -49.68 74.31
CA GLU A 260 -45.25 -50.76 73.64
C GLU A 260 -45.59 -50.83 72.14
N LEU A 261 -46.87 -50.64 71.80
CA LEU A 261 -47.32 -50.57 70.40
C LEU A 261 -46.70 -49.37 69.66
N LEU A 262 -46.61 -48.20 70.31
CA LEU A 262 -46.00 -47.01 69.75
C LEU A 262 -44.48 -47.17 69.58
N ALA A 263 -43.80 -47.89 70.48
CA ALA A 263 -42.38 -48.18 70.36
C ALA A 263 -42.10 -49.10 69.14
N ASP A 264 -42.86 -50.18 68.98
CA ASP A 264 -42.72 -51.12 67.86
C ASP A 264 -43.00 -50.48 66.50
N ILE A 265 -43.99 -49.58 66.43
CA ILE A 265 -44.30 -48.84 65.19
C ILE A 265 -43.17 -47.87 64.85
N LYS A 266 -42.63 -47.15 65.85
CA LYS A 266 -41.51 -46.21 65.64
C LYS A 266 -40.26 -46.90 65.12
N VAL A 267 -39.97 -48.14 65.55
CA VAL A 267 -38.82 -48.91 65.06
C VAL A 267 -38.98 -49.33 63.59
N LYS A 268 -40.22 -49.52 63.11
CA LYS A 268 -40.50 -49.98 61.74
C LYS A 268 -40.64 -48.86 60.71
N ILE A 269 -40.80 -47.61 61.12
CA ILE A 269 -40.89 -46.47 60.21
C ILE A 269 -39.47 -46.15 59.69
N PRO A 270 -39.22 -46.21 58.37
CA PRO A 270 -37.94 -45.75 57.82
C PRO A 270 -37.75 -44.26 58.11
N SER A 271 -36.57 -43.84 58.57
CA SER A 271 -36.31 -42.42 58.81
C SER A 271 -36.27 -41.67 57.48
N VAL A 272 -37.05 -40.60 57.37
CA VAL A 272 -36.99 -39.67 56.23
C VAL A 272 -35.66 -38.89 56.23
N GLU A 273 -34.95 -38.90 57.36
CA GLU A 273 -33.63 -38.28 57.50
C GLU A 273 -32.52 -39.11 56.83
N ASP A 274 -32.77 -40.39 56.49
CA ASP A 274 -31.84 -41.28 55.79
C ASP A 274 -31.88 -41.11 54.25
N VAL A 275 -32.65 -40.15 53.73
CA VAL A 275 -32.73 -39.88 52.28
C VAL A 275 -31.34 -39.51 51.76
N PRO A 276 -30.82 -40.24 50.74
CA PRO A 276 -29.56 -39.87 50.10
C PRO A 276 -29.66 -38.44 49.56
N GLN A 277 -28.88 -37.54 50.17
CA GLN A 277 -28.76 -36.15 49.74
C GLN A 277 -27.98 -36.13 48.41
N PRO A 278 -28.43 -35.36 47.40
CA PRO A 278 -27.66 -35.18 46.18
C PRO A 278 -26.28 -34.61 46.55
N LYS A 279 -25.22 -35.27 46.08
CA LYS A 279 -23.83 -34.86 46.38
C LYS A 279 -23.44 -33.64 45.56
N SER A 280 -24.09 -33.47 44.41
CA SER A 280 -23.91 -32.33 43.53
C SER A 280 -24.66 -31.11 44.09
N ARG A 281 -23.92 -30.08 44.54
CA ARG A 281 -24.50 -28.73 44.67
C ARG A 281 -24.98 -28.32 43.29
N LEU A 282 -26.29 -28.36 43.05
CA LEU A 282 -26.90 -27.62 41.95
C LEU A 282 -26.41 -26.18 42.06
N ILE A 283 -25.83 -25.72 40.97
CA ILE A 283 -25.20 -24.41 40.78
C ILE A 283 -25.89 -23.34 41.65
N GLY A 284 -25.23 -22.94 42.74
CA GLY A 284 -25.59 -21.72 43.44
C GLY A 284 -25.36 -20.52 42.52
N PRO A 285 -26.03 -19.37 42.74
CA PRO A 285 -26.09 -18.24 41.79
C PRO A 285 -24.75 -17.53 41.50
N TYR A 286 -23.62 -18.08 41.94
CA TYR A 286 -22.30 -17.50 41.77
C TYR A 286 -21.26 -18.56 41.35
N VAL A 287 -21.43 -19.13 40.15
CA VAL A 287 -20.26 -19.65 39.43
C VAL A 287 -19.55 -18.44 38.86
N TRP A 288 -18.62 -17.88 39.63
CA TRP A 288 -17.59 -17.01 39.08
C TRP A 288 -16.81 -17.86 38.08
N ILE A 289 -17.19 -17.81 36.81
CA ILE A 289 -16.35 -18.24 35.71
C ILE A 289 -15.10 -17.37 35.85
N ARG A 290 -14.01 -17.93 36.38
CA ARG A 290 -12.73 -17.23 36.40
C ARG A 290 -12.47 -16.80 34.96
N PRO A 291 -12.19 -15.51 34.70
CA PRO A 291 -11.87 -15.07 33.35
C PRO A 291 -10.74 -15.93 32.83
N ILE A 292 -10.93 -16.48 31.64
CA ILE A 292 -9.91 -17.25 30.93
C ILE A 292 -8.72 -16.30 30.75
N ARG A 293 -7.65 -16.50 31.52
CA ARG A 293 -6.38 -15.83 31.28
C ARG A 293 -5.75 -16.47 30.07
N VAL A 294 -6.07 -15.94 28.89
CA VAL A 294 -5.30 -16.22 27.68
C VAL A 294 -3.98 -15.48 27.82
N ARG A 295 -2.90 -16.21 28.07
CA ARG A 295 -1.55 -15.62 28.14
C ARG A 295 -1.08 -15.40 26.70
N PHE A 296 -1.34 -14.21 26.16
CA PHE A 296 -0.80 -13.81 24.86
C PHE A 296 0.67 -13.45 25.01
N GLY A 297 1.55 -14.36 24.58
CA GLY A 297 2.93 -14.02 24.28
C GLY A 297 3.04 -13.59 22.82
N VAL A 298 2.73 -12.33 22.52
CA VAL A 298 3.07 -11.77 21.19
C VAL A 298 4.48 -11.22 21.31
N LYS A 299 5.45 -11.88 20.67
CA LYS A 299 6.80 -11.35 20.52
C LYS A 299 6.70 -10.20 19.50
N ALA A 300 6.46 -8.99 19.98
CA ALA A 300 6.42 -7.81 19.14
C ALA A 300 7.85 -7.48 18.68
N MET A 301 8.15 -7.76 17.42
CA MET A 301 9.38 -7.34 16.78
C MET A 301 9.14 -5.94 16.19
N TRP A 302 9.60 -4.91 16.89
CA TRP A 302 9.60 -3.55 16.36
C TRP A 302 10.89 -3.31 15.57
N TRP A 303 10.77 -2.73 14.38
CA TRP A 303 11.87 -2.05 13.71
C TRP A 303 11.87 -0.60 14.20
N SER A 304 12.95 -0.16 14.84
CA SER A 304 13.24 1.25 15.05
C SER A 304 14.56 1.59 14.35
N ASP A 305 14.55 2.65 13.54
CA ASP A 305 15.73 3.20 12.84
C ASP A 305 16.81 3.79 13.77
N CYS A 306 16.80 3.48 15.06
CA CYS A 306 17.90 3.74 15.98
C CYS A 306 17.95 2.61 17.01
N GLY A 307 19.03 1.83 16.99
CA GLY A 307 19.14 0.60 17.75
C GLY A 307 19.27 0.80 19.25
N VAL A 308 18.24 0.44 20.01
CA VAL A 308 18.35 0.00 21.41
C VAL A 308 17.28 -1.06 21.66
N ARG A 309 17.69 -2.28 22.07
CA ARG A 309 16.77 -3.38 22.44
C ARG A 309 16.34 -3.19 23.89
N GLY A 310 15.04 -3.10 24.14
CA GLY A 310 14.46 -3.13 25.49
C GLY A 310 13.15 -3.91 25.49
N ASP A 311 13.08 -4.97 26.30
CA ASP A 311 11.89 -5.80 26.48
C ASP A 311 10.91 -5.09 27.43
N LEU A 312 9.87 -4.47 26.89
CA LEU A 312 8.78 -3.89 27.69
C LEU A 312 7.58 -4.84 27.70
N TRP A 313 7.34 -5.51 28.84
CA TRP A 313 6.15 -6.34 29.05
C TRP A 313 4.98 -5.45 29.47
N VAL A 314 4.06 -5.15 28.55
CA VAL A 314 2.81 -4.45 28.88
C VAL A 314 1.79 -5.45 29.44
N ARG A 315 1.34 -5.21 30.66
CA ARG A 315 0.35 -6.00 31.39
C ARG A 315 -1.01 -5.32 31.21
N TRP A 316 -1.96 -5.98 30.55
CA TRP A 316 -3.39 -5.65 30.58
C TRP A 316 -4.11 -6.68 31.45
#